data_AF-A0A835X698-F1
#
_entry.id   AF-A0A835X698-F1
#
_cell.length_a   1.000
_cell.length_b   1.000
_cell.length_c   1.000
_cell.angle_alpha   90.00
_cell.angle_beta   90.00
_cell.angle_gamma   90.00
#
_symmetry.space_group_name_H-M   'P 1'
#
loop_
_entity.id
_entity.type
_entity.pdbx_description
1 polymer ?
#
loop_
_entity_poly.entity_id
_entity_poly.type
_entity_poly.pdbx_seq_one_letter_code
_entity_poly.pdbx_strand_id
1 'polypeptide(L)'
;MGEIIINGNCVSGFGSGPGGGGCLIATATFGSELAPQVQQLRELRDNKLLETNSGSAFMSGFNQFYYLFSPTIADWERQSPIFKEVVKLTITPLLTSLSILNYVDMDSESKVLGYGISLILLNAGMYFVLPAIVIHRIKKLVHENPWRV
;
A
#
# COMPACT_ATOMS: atom_id res chain seq x y z
N MET A 1 20.63 0.04 -11.71
CA MET A 1 19.91 -0.27 -12.95
C MET A 1 20.47 -1.59 -13.43
N GLY A 2 19.86 -2.70 -13.03
CA GLY A 2 20.33 -4.03 -13.36
C GLY A 2 19.59 -4.52 -14.59
N GLU A 3 20.23 -4.43 -15.74
CA GLU A 3 19.70 -4.88 -17.02
C GLU A 3 20.15 -6.34 -17.22
N ILE A 4 19.22 -7.26 -17.42
CA ILE A 4 19.53 -8.61 -17.90
C ILE A 4 19.08 -8.65 -19.36
N ILE A 5 20.07 -8.63 -20.26
CA ILE A 5 19.88 -8.75 -21.70
C ILE A 5 19.76 -10.22 -22.04
N ILE A 6 18.63 -10.63 -22.62
CA ILE A 6 18.52 -11.91 -23.33
C ILE A 6 18.03 -11.63 -24.76
N ASN A 7 18.94 -11.82 -25.72
CA ASN A 7 18.71 -11.92 -27.17
C ASN A 7 17.86 -10.82 -27.84
N GLY A 8 18.39 -9.61 -27.94
CA GLY A 8 18.12 -8.67 -29.06
C GLY A 8 16.68 -8.17 -29.23
N ASN A 9 15.74 -8.60 -28.39
CA ASN A 9 14.43 -8.01 -28.23
C ASN A 9 14.47 -7.25 -26.91
N CYS A 10 14.07 -5.99 -26.93
CA CYS A 10 13.71 -5.28 -25.72
C CYS A 10 12.51 -6.02 -25.12
N VAL A 11 12.75 -7.05 -24.32
CA VAL A 11 11.78 -7.45 -23.31
C VAL A 11 11.84 -6.31 -22.31
N SER A 12 10.99 -5.31 -22.53
CA SER A 12 10.49 -4.49 -21.45
C SER A 12 9.89 -5.46 -20.45
N GLY A 13 10.72 -5.93 -19.51
CA GLY A 13 10.34 -6.69 -18.33
C GLY A 13 9.54 -5.81 -17.36
N PHE A 14 8.53 -5.13 -17.89
CA PHE A 14 7.36 -4.64 -17.21
C PHE A 14 6.23 -5.26 -18.00
N GLY A 15 5.75 -6.41 -17.53
CA GLY A 15 4.81 -7.26 -18.23
C GLY A 15 3.63 -6.45 -18.78
N SER A 16 3.67 -6.20 -20.08
CA SER A 16 2.51 -5.79 -20.88
C SER A 16 1.76 -7.07 -21.28
N GLY A 17 1.40 -7.84 -20.26
CA GLY A 17 0.56 -9.03 -20.37
C GLY A 17 -0.59 -8.87 -19.40
N PRO A 18 -1.81 -9.32 -19.71
CA PRO A 18 -2.99 -9.22 -18.83
C PRO A 18 -2.85 -9.90 -17.45
N GLY A 19 -1.68 -10.47 -17.13
CA GLY A 19 -1.36 -11.17 -15.88
C GLY A 19 -0.13 -10.63 -15.13
N GLY A 20 0.35 -9.42 -15.47
CA GLY A 20 1.44 -8.73 -14.74
C GLY A 20 0.97 -8.17 -13.40
N GLY A 21 0.65 -9.07 -12.47
CA GLY A 21 0.07 -8.83 -11.13
C GLY A 21 0.94 -8.06 -10.11
N GLY A 22 1.68 -7.02 -10.53
CA GLY A 22 2.71 -6.36 -9.74
C GLY A 22 2.20 -5.30 -8.76
N CYS A 23 2.91 -5.11 -7.64
CA CYS A 23 2.68 -4.02 -6.69
C CYS A 23 3.31 -2.70 -7.21
N LEU A 24 2.76 -2.12 -8.27
CA LEU A 24 3.33 -0.95 -8.98
C LEU A 24 3.56 0.27 -8.07
N ILE A 25 2.58 0.63 -7.23
CA ILE A 25 2.69 1.74 -6.26
C ILE A 25 3.81 1.46 -5.27
N ALA A 26 3.77 0.32 -4.57
CA ALA A 26 4.79 -0.03 -3.58
C ALA A 26 6.20 -0.13 -4.21
N THR A 27 6.29 -0.56 -5.46
CA THR A 27 7.54 -0.60 -6.22
C THR A 27 8.05 0.80 -6.54
N ALA A 28 7.17 1.72 -6.95
CA ALA A 28 7.52 3.13 -7.16
C ALA A 28 7.95 3.81 -5.85
N THR A 29 7.27 3.49 -4.75
CA THR A 29 7.52 4.04 -3.41
C THR A 29 8.84 3.53 -2.80
N PHE A 30 9.09 2.22 -2.81
CA PHE A 30 10.27 1.60 -2.18
C PHE A 30 11.45 1.40 -3.16
N GLY A 31 11.24 1.69 -4.44
CA GLY A 31 12.28 1.71 -5.47
C GLY A 31 12.68 0.34 -6.01
N SER A 32 12.11 -0.76 -5.51
CA SER A 32 12.37 -2.11 -5.99
C SER A 32 11.21 -3.05 -5.67
N GLU A 33 10.89 -3.95 -6.60
CA GLU A 33 9.95 -5.05 -6.35
C GLU A 33 10.50 -6.08 -5.34
N LEU A 34 11.83 -6.10 -5.17
CA LEU A 34 12.55 -6.95 -4.22
C LEU A 34 12.75 -6.25 -2.86
N ALA A 35 12.18 -5.07 -2.66
CA ALA A 35 12.22 -4.42 -1.36
C ALA A 35 11.53 -5.30 -0.31
N PRO A 36 12.07 -5.43 0.91
CA PRO A 36 11.48 -6.26 1.97
C PRO A 36 10.00 -5.93 2.25
N GLN A 37 9.64 -4.64 2.14
CA GLN A 37 8.26 -4.18 2.32
C GLN A 37 7.32 -4.72 1.24
N VAL A 38 7.78 -4.78 -0.01
CA VAL A 38 6.98 -5.30 -1.13
C VAL A 38 6.85 -6.83 -1.02
N GLN A 39 7.92 -7.51 -0.59
CA GLN A 39 7.90 -8.95 -0.39
C GLN A 39 6.95 -9.36 0.75
N GLN A 40 6.93 -8.63 1.87
CA GLN A 40 5.96 -8.88 2.95
C GLN A 40 4.51 -8.81 2.48
N LEU A 41 4.18 -7.86 1.59
CA LEU A 41 2.85 -7.76 1.00
C LEU A 41 2.52 -8.97 0.11
N ARG A 42 3.50 -9.45 -0.65
CA ARG A 42 3.34 -10.63 -1.52
C ARG A 42 3.11 -11.88 -0.70
N GLU A 43 3.91 -12.11 0.33
CA GLU A 43 3.77 -13.26 1.22
C GLU A 43 2.42 -13.28 1.93
N LEU A 44 1.96 -12.13 2.44
CA LEU A 44 0.65 -12.04 3.08
C LEU A 44 -0.49 -12.27 2.09
N ARG A 45 -0.39 -11.73 0.87
CA ARG A 45 -1.37 -11.97 -0.19
C ARG A 45 -1.42 -13.46 -0.55
N ASP A 46 -0.27 -14.04 -0.84
CA ASP A 46 -0.16 -15.37 -1.42
C ASP A 46 -0.44 -16.46 -0.37
N ASN A 47 0.02 -16.30 0.87
CA ASN A 47 -0.07 -17.34 1.90
C ASN A 47 -1.24 -17.17 2.90
N LYS A 48 -1.93 -16.02 2.92
CA LYS A 48 -3.03 -15.77 3.88
C LYS A 48 -4.32 -15.38 3.18
N LEU A 49 -4.27 -14.41 2.26
CA LEU A 49 -5.48 -13.89 1.61
C LEU A 49 -6.00 -14.84 0.51
N LEU A 50 -5.13 -15.31 -0.39
CA LEU A 50 -5.53 -16.17 -1.50
C LEU A 50 -5.88 -17.60 -1.08
N GLU A 51 -5.43 -18.05 0.09
CA GLU A 51 -5.80 -19.33 0.69
C GLU A 51 -7.29 -19.39 1.14
N THR A 52 -8.01 -18.26 1.14
CA THR A 52 -9.42 -18.21 1.54
C THR A 52 -10.33 -17.74 0.40
N ASN A 53 -11.55 -18.27 0.35
CA ASN A 53 -12.54 -17.88 -0.66
C ASN A 53 -12.88 -16.38 -0.59
N SER A 54 -13.06 -15.88 0.63
CA SER A 54 -13.39 -14.47 0.88
C SER A 54 -12.24 -13.53 0.51
N GLY A 55 -10.99 -13.90 0.82
CA GLY A 55 -9.81 -13.12 0.44
C GLY A 55 -9.54 -13.12 -1.07
N SER A 56 -9.75 -14.26 -1.75
CA SER A 56 -9.65 -14.36 -3.21
C SER A 56 -10.69 -13.49 -3.93
N ALA A 57 -11.95 -13.53 -3.49
CA ALA A 57 -13.01 -12.69 -4.04
C ALA A 57 -12.72 -11.19 -3.84
N PHE A 58 -12.25 -10.79 -2.65
CA PHE A 58 -11.81 -9.42 -2.38
C PHE A 58 -10.67 -9.00 -3.29
N MET A 59 -9.62 -9.84 -3.43
CA MET A 59 -8.47 -9.53 -4.28
C MET A 59 -8.82 -9.44 -5.76
N SER A 60 -9.78 -10.24 -6.24
CA SER A 60 -10.27 -10.12 -7.62
C SER A 60 -10.87 -8.74 -7.89
N GLY A 61 -11.77 -8.26 -7.00
CA GLY A 61 -12.37 -6.93 -7.13
C GLY A 61 -11.35 -5.81 -6.92
N PHE A 62 -10.49 -5.95 -5.92
CA PHE A 62 -9.42 -5.00 -5.65
C PHE A 62 -8.46 -4.88 -6.83
N ASN A 63 -8.02 -6.00 -7.42
CA ASN A 63 -7.09 -6.00 -8.56
C ASN A 63 -7.65 -5.21 -9.74
N GLN A 64 -8.94 -5.37 -10.06
CA GLN A 64 -9.56 -4.64 -11.15
C GLN A 64 -9.47 -3.12 -10.92
N PHE A 65 -9.86 -2.65 -9.73
CA PHE A 65 -9.72 -1.23 -9.41
C PHE A 65 -8.26 -0.81 -9.39
N TYR A 66 -7.39 -1.62 -8.78
CA TYR A 66 -5.95 -1.40 -8.66
C TYR A 66 -5.29 -1.12 -10.00
N TYR A 67 -5.47 -1.99 -11.00
CA TYR A 67 -4.85 -1.77 -12.31
C TYR A 67 -5.41 -0.59 -13.09
N LEU A 68 -6.60 -0.09 -12.73
CA LEU A 68 -7.16 1.12 -13.35
C LEU A 68 -6.51 2.40 -12.84
N PHE A 69 -6.16 2.48 -11.55
CA PHE A 69 -5.61 3.71 -10.96
C PHE A 69 -4.09 3.68 -10.77
N SER A 70 -3.52 2.50 -10.56
CA SER A 70 -2.14 2.30 -10.12
C SER A 70 -1.08 2.84 -11.11
N PRO A 71 -1.22 2.68 -12.45
CA PRO A 71 -0.24 3.21 -13.41
C PRO A 71 -0.06 4.73 -13.29
N THR A 72 -1.16 5.48 -13.22
CA THR A 72 -1.14 6.94 -13.11
C THR A 72 -0.46 7.41 -11.82
N ILE A 73 -0.74 6.76 -10.69
CA ILE A 73 -0.12 7.09 -9.40
C ILE A 73 1.38 6.78 -9.43
N ALA A 74 1.78 5.62 -9.97
CA ALA A 74 3.18 5.24 -10.07
C ALA A 74 3.98 6.23 -10.95
N ASP A 75 3.38 6.75 -12.02
CA ASP A 75 4.00 7.76 -12.86
C ASP A 75 4.14 9.12 -12.14
N TRP A 76 3.19 9.49 -11.28
CA TRP A 76 3.31 10.69 -10.43
C TRP A 76 4.40 10.54 -9.36
N GLU A 77 4.54 9.35 -8.76
CA GLU A 77 5.63 9.07 -7.81
C GLU A 77 7.02 9.19 -8.47
N ARG A 78 7.15 8.82 -9.74
CA ARG A 78 8.41 8.98 -10.49
C ARG A 78 8.73 10.43 -10.82
N GLN A 79 7.71 11.25 -11.07
CA GLN A 79 7.88 12.66 -11.43
C GLN A 79 8.15 13.57 -10.22
N SER A 80 7.57 13.25 -9.06
CA SER A 80 7.68 14.08 -7.86
C SER A 80 8.20 13.28 -6.66
N PRO A 81 9.45 13.53 -6.20
CA PRO A 81 9.97 12.87 -5.01
C PRO A 81 9.21 13.26 -3.72
N ILE A 82 8.55 14.43 -3.71
CA ILE A 82 7.68 14.84 -2.60
C ILE A 82 6.43 13.96 -2.57
N PHE A 83 5.80 13.72 -3.73
CA PHE A 83 4.62 12.86 -3.80
C PHE A 83 4.96 11.42 -3.38
N LYS A 84 6.11 10.91 -3.83
CA LYS A 84 6.65 9.62 -3.38
C LYS A 84 6.76 9.53 -1.86
N GLU A 85 7.28 10.54 -1.18
CA GLU A 85 7.37 10.50 0.29
C GLU A 85 6.02 10.62 0.98
N VAL A 86 5.05 11.34 0.40
CA VAL A 86 3.68 11.34 0.90
C VAL A 86 3.05 9.96 0.79
N VAL A 87 3.20 9.28 -0.35
CA VAL A 87 2.73 7.91 -0.57
C VAL A 87 3.45 6.93 0.39
N LYS A 88 4.74 7.14 0.62
CA LYS A 88 5.51 6.34 1.58
C LYS A 88 5.00 6.52 3.01
N LEU A 89 4.75 7.76 3.43
CA LEU A 89 4.22 8.07 4.77
C LEU A 89 2.82 7.50 4.97
N THR A 90 1.98 7.47 3.93
CA THR A 90 0.67 6.82 4.02
C THR A 90 0.80 5.30 4.05
N ILE A 91 1.57 4.67 3.16
CA ILE A 91 1.66 3.20 3.11
C ILE A 91 2.42 2.58 4.31
N THR A 92 3.33 3.32 4.94
CA THR A 92 4.14 2.80 6.06
C THR A 92 3.31 2.28 7.26
N PRO A 93 2.35 3.02 7.84
CA PRO A 93 1.51 2.51 8.93
C PRO A 93 0.73 1.25 8.52
N LEU A 94 0.29 1.17 7.26
CA LEU A 94 -0.37 -0.02 6.72
C LEU A 94 0.58 -1.23 6.73
N LEU A 95 1.80 -1.08 6.21
CA LEU A 95 2.84 -2.12 6.23
C LEU A 95 3.16 -2.60 7.64
N THR A 96 3.31 -1.68 8.60
CA THR A 96 3.58 -2.06 10.00
C THR A 96 2.44 -2.88 10.60
N SER A 97 1.19 -2.53 10.27
CA SER A 97 0.03 -3.28 10.76
C SER A 97 -0.02 -4.69 10.15
N LEU A 98 0.29 -4.79 8.85
CA LEU A 98 0.36 -6.07 8.12
C LEU A 98 1.47 -6.99 8.64
N SER A 99 2.62 -6.44 9.00
CA SER A 99 3.72 -7.21 9.59
C SER A 99 3.31 -7.89 10.90
N ILE A 100 2.41 -7.28 11.68
CA ILE A 100 1.89 -7.88 12.92
C ILE A 100 0.94 -9.04 12.58
N LEU A 101 0.11 -8.89 11.55
CA LEU A 101 -0.82 -9.93 11.12
C LEU A 101 -0.12 -11.18 10.58
N ASN A 102 1.07 -11.05 10.00
CA ASN A 102 1.87 -12.21 9.56
C ASN A 102 2.25 -13.15 10.72
N TYR A 103 2.28 -12.65 11.95
CA TYR A 103 2.56 -13.46 13.14
C TYR A 103 1.31 -14.14 13.73
N VAL A 104 0.11 -13.76 13.27
CA VAL A 104 -1.15 -14.28 13.81
C VAL A 104 -1.66 -15.43 12.94
N ASP A 105 -2.12 -16.50 13.59
CA ASP A 105 -2.72 -17.63 12.90
C ASP A 105 -4.11 -17.28 12.35
N MET A 106 -4.19 -17.28 11.01
CA MET A 106 -5.41 -17.08 10.23
C MET A 106 -5.86 -18.39 9.60
N ASP A 107 -6.10 -19.37 10.46
CA ASP A 107 -6.53 -20.73 10.09
C ASP A 107 -8.00 -20.81 9.61
N SER A 108 -8.79 -19.74 9.80
CA SER A 108 -10.24 -19.73 9.62
C SER A 108 -10.70 -18.56 8.73
N GLU A 109 -11.66 -18.78 7.83
CA GLU A 109 -12.21 -17.73 6.94
C GLU A 109 -12.76 -16.53 7.72
N SER A 110 -13.41 -16.77 8.86
CA SER A 110 -13.94 -15.73 9.74
C SER A 110 -12.85 -14.86 10.38
N LYS A 111 -11.68 -15.45 10.67
CA LYS A 111 -10.53 -14.73 11.21
C LYS A 111 -9.87 -13.87 10.14
N VAL A 112 -9.69 -14.38 8.92
CA VAL A 112 -9.14 -13.60 7.79
C VAL A 112 -10.02 -12.38 7.51
N LEU A 113 -11.35 -12.57 7.47
CA LEU A 113 -12.30 -11.46 7.32
C LEU A 113 -12.26 -10.50 8.52
N GLY A 114 -12.28 -11.02 9.74
CA GLY A 114 -12.25 -10.20 10.96
C GLY A 114 -11.00 -9.35 11.08
N TYR A 115 -9.83 -9.93 10.86
CA TYR A 115 -8.56 -9.22 10.87
C TYR A 115 -8.41 -8.27 9.67
N GLY A 116 -8.90 -8.66 8.49
CA GLY A 116 -8.93 -7.80 7.30
C GLY A 116 -9.77 -6.54 7.52
N ILE A 117 -11.00 -6.68 8.04
CA ILE A 117 -11.87 -5.55 8.37
C ILE A 117 -11.26 -4.70 9.48
N SER A 118 -10.71 -5.35 10.53
CA SER A 118 -10.05 -4.65 11.63
C SER A 118 -8.87 -3.79 11.13
N LEU A 119 -8.05 -4.31 10.22
CA LEU A 119 -6.94 -3.56 9.62
C LEU A 119 -7.41 -2.37 8.80
N ILE A 120 -8.46 -2.54 8.00
CA ILE A 120 -9.02 -1.46 7.19
C ILE A 120 -9.53 -0.35 8.13
N LEU A 121 -10.28 -0.71 9.18
CA LEU A 121 -10.80 0.25 10.15
C LEU A 121 -9.69 0.95 10.93
N LEU A 122 -8.66 0.21 11.36
CA LEU A 122 -7.50 0.77 12.06
C LEU A 122 -6.75 1.78 11.19
N ASN A 123 -6.44 1.41 9.95
CA ASN A 123 -5.74 2.29 9.02
C ASN A 123 -6.58 3.50 8.64
N ALA A 124 -7.85 3.29 8.26
CA ALA A 124 -8.79 4.37 7.97
C ALA A 124 -8.91 5.33 9.17
N GLY A 125 -9.11 4.78 10.37
CA GLY A 125 -9.17 5.54 11.62
C GLY A 125 -7.96 6.45 11.79
N MET A 126 -6.74 5.91 11.61
CA MET A 126 -5.52 6.72 11.72
C MET A 126 -5.48 7.86 10.68
N TYR A 127 -5.90 7.63 9.43
CA TYR A 127 -5.91 8.67 8.40
C TYR A 127 -6.91 9.81 8.67
N PHE A 128 -8.00 9.57 9.41
CA PHE A 128 -8.93 10.63 9.80
C PHE A 128 -8.53 11.30 11.11
N VAL A 129 -8.07 10.50 12.09
CA VAL A 129 -7.74 10.97 13.45
C VAL A 129 -6.50 11.87 13.43
N LEU A 130 -5.43 11.49 12.73
CA LEU A 130 -4.20 12.30 12.69
C LEU A 130 -4.44 13.72 12.13
N PRO A 131 -5.04 13.90 10.94
CA PRO A 131 -5.38 15.23 10.42
C PRO A 131 -6.37 15.99 11.31
N ALA A 132 -7.37 15.31 11.88
CA ALA A 132 -8.33 15.96 12.79
C ALA A 132 -7.66 16.53 14.04
N ILE A 133 -6.74 15.78 14.65
CA ILE A 133 -5.94 16.26 15.80
C ILE A 133 -5.06 17.43 15.38
N VAL A 134 -4.39 17.36 14.22
CA VAL A 134 -3.54 18.45 13.71
C VAL A 134 -4.37 19.73 13.51
N ILE A 135 -5.53 19.63 12.85
CA ILE A 135 -6.44 20.77 12.65
C ILE A 135 -6.94 21.32 13.98
N HIS A 136 -7.33 20.46 14.91
CA HIS A 136 -7.81 20.88 16.23
C HIS A 136 -6.70 21.60 17.03
N ARG A 137 -5.47 21.08 17.00
CA ARG A 137 -4.29 21.70 17.60
C ARG A 137 -3.99 23.06 16.97
N ILE A 138 -4.02 23.19 15.64
CA ILE A 138 -3.81 24.47 14.95
C ILE A 138 -4.89 25.47 15.34
N LYS A 139 -6.18 25.06 15.33
CA LYS A 139 -7.28 25.93 15.78
C LYS A 139 -7.09 26.37 17.22
N LYS A 140 -6.67 25.48 18.11
CA LYS A 140 -6.38 25.79 19.51
C LYS A 140 -5.21 26.77 19.63
N LEU A 141 -4.11 26.57 18.91
CA LEU A 141 -2.94 27.47 18.91
C LEU A 141 -3.26 28.85 18.33
N VAL A 142 -4.09 28.92 17.30
CA VAL A 142 -4.58 30.19 16.73
C VAL A 142 -5.52 30.90 17.71
N HIS A 143 -6.38 30.17 18.41
CA HIS A 143 -7.25 30.75 19.44
C HIS A 143 -6.50 31.18 20.71
N GLU A 144 -5.46 30.46 21.11
CA GLU A 144 -4.66 30.78 22.30
C GLU A 144 -3.62 31.88 22.07
N ASN A 145 -3.34 32.27 20.82
CA ASN A 145 -2.32 33.27 20.49
C ASN A 145 -2.87 34.40 19.58
N PRO A 146 -3.72 35.30 20.12
CA PRO A 146 -4.37 36.33 19.31
C PRO A 146 -3.46 37.51 18.91
N TRP A 147 -2.21 37.61 19.39
CA TRP A 147 -1.33 38.78 19.18
C TRP A 147 0.16 38.43 19.01
N ARG A 148 0.54 37.88 17.84
CA ARG A 148 1.93 37.96 17.36
C ARG A 148 1.98 38.80 16.07
N VAL A 149 1.81 40.11 16.25
CA VAL A 149 2.34 41.17 15.38
C VAL A 149 2.99 42.21 16.28
#